data_AF-A0A949LEG7-F1
#
_entry.id   AF-A0A949LEG7-F1
#
_cell.length_a   1.000
_cell.length_b   1.000
_cell.length_c   1.000
_cell.angle_alpha   90.00
_cell.angle_beta   90.00
_cell.angle_gamma   90.00
#
_symmetry.space_group_name_H-M   'P 1'
#
loop_
_entity.id
_entity.type
_entity.pdbx_description
1 polymer ?
#
loop_
_entity_poly.entity_id
_entity_poly.type
_entity_poly.pdbx_seq_one_letter_code
_entity_poly.pdbx_strand_id
1 'polypeptide(L)' 'MRDTCVVFDNDPYRKSLRRHDLKPNRRGKHRDGSISISVTLGYRAIYVPDDGINVWYWIGTHADYDTFVGKK' A
#
# COMPACT_ATOMS: atom_id res chain seq x y z
N MET A 1 -3.77 -9.38 16.81
CA MET A 1 -3.56 -9.28 15.36
C MET A 1 -4.89 -8.82 14.77
N ARG A 2 -5.08 -7.52 14.49
CA ARG A 2 -6.40 -6.98 14.11
C ARG A 2 -6.54 -7.03 12.58
N ASP A 3 -7.35 -7.96 12.08
CA ASP A 3 -8.30 -7.96 10.95
C ASP A 3 -8.17 -6.93 9.79
N THR A 4 -6.97 -6.48 9.43
CA THR A 4 -6.80 -5.51 8.32
C THR A 4 -7.29 -6.07 6.99
N CYS A 5 -7.13 -7.38 6.74
CA CYS A 5 -7.67 -8.04 5.55
C CYS A 5 -9.20 -7.94 5.51
N VAL A 6 -9.86 -8.29 6.62
CA VAL A 6 -11.33 -8.19 6.75
C VAL A 6 -11.81 -6.76 6.58
N VAL A 7 -11.08 -5.77 7.11
CA VAL A 7 -11.44 -4.35 6.90
C VAL A 7 -11.32 -3.96 5.44
N PHE A 8 -10.28 -4.41 4.74
CA PHE A 8 -10.09 -4.14 3.32
C PHE A 8 -11.16 -4.80 2.46
N ASP A 9 -11.49 -6.07 2.71
CA ASP A 9 -12.49 -6.81 1.95
C ASP A 9 -13.91 -6.21 2.12
N ASN A 10 -14.21 -5.70 3.32
CA ASN A 10 -15.48 -5.02 3.58
C ASN A 10 -15.52 -3.60 3.01
N ASP A 11 -14.45 -2.81 3.20
CA ASP A 11 -14.36 -1.43 2.70
C ASP A 11 -12.89 -1.02 2.45
N PRO A 12 -12.43 -1.08 1.19
CA PRO A 12 -11.08 -0.69 0.79
C PRO A 12 -10.76 0.81 0.97
N TYR A 13 -11.76 1.64 1.24
CA TYR A 13 -11.64 3.10 1.38
C TYR A 13 -11.73 3.55 2.84
N ARG A 14 -11.84 2.61 3.77
CA ARG A 14 -11.95 2.92 5.20
C ARG A 14 -10.73 3.70 5.68
N LYS A 15 -10.96 4.81 6.40
CA LYS A 15 -9.90 5.73 6.87
C LYS A 15 -8.81 5.04 7.71
N SER A 16 -9.12 3.94 8.40
CA SER A 16 -8.17 3.16 9.19
C SER A 16 -7.02 2.57 8.35
N LEU A 17 -7.26 2.32 7.05
CA LEU A 17 -6.25 1.81 6.13
C LEU A 17 -5.25 2.89 5.72
N ARG A 18 -5.55 4.19 5.93
CA ARG A 18 -4.75 5.33 5.45
C ARG A 18 -4.29 5.12 4.00
N ARG A 19 -5.24 4.66 3.19
CA ARG A 19 -5.06 4.40 1.77
C ARG A 19 -4.65 5.69 1.08
N HIS A 20 -3.66 5.62 0.21
CA HIS A 20 -3.32 6.70 -0.70
C HIS A 20 -2.62 6.18 -1.96
N ASP A 21 -2.80 6.91 -3.04
CA ASP A 21 -2.19 6.60 -4.32
C ASP A 21 -0.71 7.00 -4.31
N LEU A 22 0.13 6.11 -4.85
CA LEU A 22 1.54 6.36 -5.03
C LEU A 22 1.73 7.10 -6.35
N LYS A 23 2.13 8.37 -6.24
CA LYS A 23 2.44 9.16 -7.43
C LYS A 23 3.70 8.62 -8.12
N PRO A 24 3.78 8.70 -9.46
CA PRO A 24 5.00 8.38 -10.18
C PRO A 24 6.18 9.17 -9.61
N ASN A 25 7.26 8.47 -9.26
CA ASN A 25 8.47 9.07 -8.73
C ASN A 25 9.67 8.35 -9.34
N ARG A 26 10.60 9.10 -9.92
CA ARG A 26 11.83 8.55 -10.51
C ARG A 26 12.69 7.78 -9.50
N ARG A 27 12.56 8.07 -8.20
CA ARG A 27 13.26 7.37 -7.12
C ARG A 27 12.48 6.17 -6.55
N GLY A 28 11.18 6.11 -6.80
CA GLY A 28 10.32 5.04 -6.33
C GLY A 28 10.47 3.78 -7.18
N LYS A 29 10.35 2.62 -6.56
CA LYS A 29 10.36 1.30 -7.23
C LYS A 29 8.95 0.74 -7.43
N HIS A 30 7.92 1.49 -7.07
CA HIS A 30 6.52 1.11 -7.25
C HIS A 30 6.09 1.25 -8.72
N ARG A 31 5.12 0.43 -9.12
CA ARG A 31 4.48 0.55 -10.44
C ARG A 31 3.59 1.79 -10.50
N ASP A 32 3.40 2.35 -11.70
CA ASP A 32 2.41 3.41 -11.89
C ASP A 32 1.00 2.91 -11.53
N GLY A 33 0.19 3.78 -10.92
CA GLY A 33 -1.14 3.41 -10.42
C GLY A 33 -1.13 2.58 -9.13
N SER A 34 0.03 2.39 -8.50
CA SER A 34 0.09 1.66 -7.23
C SER A 34 -0.58 2.40 -6.08
N ILE A 35 -1.14 1.64 -5.16
CA ILE A 35 -1.86 2.11 -3.98
C ILE A 35 -1.18 1.55 -2.76
N SER A 36 -0.96 2.39 -1.75
CA SER A 36 -0.44 1.96 -0.46
C SER A 36 -1.50 1.98 0.63
N ILE A 37 -1.55 0.91 1.42
CA ILE A 37 -2.38 0.81 2.63
C ILE A 37 -1.54 0.50 3.87
N SER A 38 -2.06 0.86 5.03
CA SER A 38 -1.49 0.52 6.34
C SER A 38 -2.02 -0.83 6.78
N VAL A 39 -1.12 -1.76 7.06
CA VAL A 39 -1.48 -3.09 7.59
C VAL A 39 -1.50 -3.05 9.12
N THR A 40 -0.52 -2.39 9.70
CA THR A 40 -0.42 -2.09 11.14
C THR A 40 0.16 -0.69 11.32
N LEU A 41 0.43 -0.28 12.57
CA LEU A 41 1.14 0.97 12.84
C LEU A 41 2.58 0.98 12.29
N GLY A 42 3.17 -0.20 12.09
CA GLY A 42 4.58 -0.35 11.67
C GLY A 42 4.75 -0.85 10.23
N TYR A 43 3.69 -1.37 9.60
CA TYR A 43 3.75 -2.03 8.30
C TYR A 43 2.81 -1.40 7.29
N ARG A 44 3.27 -1.38 6.04
CA ARG A 44 2.49 -1.00 4.86
C ARG A 44 2.54 -2.10 3.82
N ALA A 45 1.48 -2.17 3.02
CA ALA A 45 1.41 -3.02 1.84
C ALA A 45 1.09 -2.15 0.62
N ILE A 46 1.54 -2.61 -0.54
CA ILE A 46 1.34 -1.94 -1.83
C ILE A 46 0.77 -2.97 -2.81
N TYR A 47 -0.24 -2.52 -3.55
CA TYR A 47 -0.83 -3.26 -4.65
C TYR A 47 -1.05 -2.34 -5.85
N VAL A 48 -1.29 -2.93 -7.00
CA VAL A 48 -1.78 -2.24 -8.19
C VAL A 48 -3.08 -2.92 -8.65
N PRO A 49 -4.15 -2.16 -8.94
CA PRO A 49 -5.33 -2.70 -9.61
C PRO A 49 -4.96 -3.08 -11.05
N ASP A 50 -5.19 -4.33 -11.42
CA ASP A 50 -4.94 -4.88 -12.76
C ASP A 50 -6.10 -5.80 -13.14
N ASP A 51 -6.83 -5.48 -14.22
CA ASP A 51 -8.01 -6.22 -14.69
C ASP A 51 -9.04 -6.59 -13.59
N GLY A 52 -9.31 -5.64 -12.69
CA GLY A 52 -10.26 -5.84 -11.59
C GLY A 52 -9.73 -6.67 -10.42
N ILE A 53 -8.46 -7.08 -10.46
CA ILE A 53 -7.76 -7.81 -9.41
C ILE A 53 -6.76 -6.87 -8.72
N ASN A 54 -6.70 -6.93 -7.38
CA ASN A 54 -5.67 -6.22 -6.62
C ASN A 54 -4.40 -7.08 -6.57
N VAL A 55 -3.40 -6.75 -7.37
CA VAL A 55 -2.12 -7.48 -7.41
C VAL A 55 -1.20 -6.92 -6.32
N TRP A 56 -1.10 -7.65 -5.22
CA TRP A 56 -0.19 -7.35 -4.12
C TRP A 56 1.21 -7.81 -4.46
N TYR A 57 2.19 -6.92 -4.36
CA TYR A 57 3.57 -7.24 -4.72
C TYR A 57 4.60 -6.75 -3.71
N TRP A 58 4.18 -6.00 -2.68
CA TRP A 58 5.10 -5.51 -1.66
C TRP A 58 4.41 -5.36 -0.30
N ILE A 59 5.12 -5.76 0.76
CA ILE A 59 4.78 -5.49 2.15
C ILE A 59 6.08 -5.28 2.92
N GLY A 60 6.10 -4.31 3.84
CA GLY A 60 7.30 -4.01 4.60
C GLY A 60 7.06 -2.98 5.70
N THR A 61 8.11 -2.67 6.44
CA THR A 61 8.06 -1.68 7.52
C THR A 61 7.89 -0.27 6.97
N HIS A 62 7.60 0.72 7.83
CA HIS A 62 7.61 2.13 7.46
C HIS A 62 8.96 2.59 6.88
N ALA A 63 10.08 2.11 7.44
CA ALA A 63 11.40 2.46 6.96
C ALA A 63 11.65 1.90 5.54
N ASP A 64 11.31 0.62 5.33
CA ASP A 64 11.44 -0.01 4.01
C ASP A 64 10.50 0.65 3.00
N TYR A 65 9.31 1.04 3.43
CA TYR A 65 8.34 1.75 2.62
C TYR A 65 8.91 3.06 2.10
N ASP A 66 9.44 3.92 2.99
CA ASP A 66 9.98 5.22 2.59
C ASP A 66 11.14 5.08 1.60
N THR A 67 12.00 4.07 1.79
CA THR A 67 13.03 3.71 0.83
C THR A 67 12.44 3.21 -0.49
N PHE A 68 11.41 2.36 -0.44
CA PHE A 68 10.79 1.78 -1.63
C PHE A 68 10.06 2.82 -2.49
N VAL A 69 9.33 3.76 -1.88
CA VAL A 69 8.61 4.83 -2.59
C VAL A 69 9.47 6.06 -2.91
N GLY A 70 10.75 6.04 -2.48
CA GLY A 70 11.71 7.10 -2.77
C GLY A 70 11.44 8.41 -2.05
N LYS A 71 11.00 8.35 -0.78
CA LYS A 71 10.75 9.53 0.08
C LYS A 71 12.00 10.04 0.83
N LYS A 72 13.16 9.42 0.63
CA LYS A 72 14.45 9.83 1.19
C LYS A 72 15.32 10.57 0.17
#